data_AF-A0A423VS62-F1
#
_entry.id   AF-A0A423VS62-F1
#
_cell.length_a   1.000
_cell.length_b   1.000
_cell.length_c   1.000
_cell.angle_alpha   90.00
_cell.angle_beta   90.00
_cell.angle_gamma   90.00
#
_symmetry.space_group_name_H-M   'P 1'
#
loop_
_entity.id
_entity.type
_entity.pdbx_description
1 polymer ?
#
loop_
_entity_poly.entity_id
_entity_poly.type
_entity_poly.pdbx_seq_one_letter_code
_entity_poly.pdbx_strand_id
1 'polypeptide(L)'
;MCSCFGRRNKDEASAERSQELDKILKADEKKMQKEVKLLLLGAGESGKSTVLKQMKLIYATGFSKNEKLEWKPVVFNNIVQSFRLIHDAMSDMNIAFEKPESEKYMEQILVDHELSPNDHFPIDFLEPIKHLWVDEGVRKAIAKGNEYALHDNLEYFCDDLDRFWDKTYIPTDQDLLRSRLRTTGITETVFDLGQLTYRMFDVGGQRSERKKWIHCFENVNCLLFLVAISGYDQCLVEDKDGNQMNEALMLWESIANSHWFLKSALILFLNKMDLFREKLAKSPITQHGFTDYHGEPDDWKQASKYFMDKFRALNRNPEKEIYGHFTNATDTNLLKITMGSVQDMIIQRNLKQLIL
;
A
#
# COMPACT_ATOMS: atom_id res chain seq x y z
N MET A 1 45.15 59.74 -6.77
CA MET A 1 44.89 58.39 -7.34
C MET A 1 44.26 57.54 -6.26
N CYS A 2 42.95 57.28 -6.32
CA CYS A 2 42.30 56.39 -5.35
C CYS A 2 41.19 55.57 -6.03
N SER A 3 41.38 54.26 -5.99
CA SER A 3 40.39 53.17 -5.98
C SER A 3 39.30 53.11 -7.06
N CYS A 4 39.65 52.54 -8.23
CA CYS A 4 38.69 51.91 -9.16
C CYS A 4 38.84 50.38 -9.25
N PHE A 5 39.73 49.77 -8.45
CA PHE A 5 40.04 48.33 -8.53
C PHE A 5 39.07 47.42 -7.77
N GLY A 6 38.30 47.94 -6.81
CA GLY A 6 37.40 47.12 -5.97
C GLY A 6 36.05 46.75 -6.60
N ARG A 7 35.62 47.43 -7.67
CA ARG A 7 34.32 47.19 -8.33
C ARG A 7 34.40 46.08 -9.37
N ARG A 8 35.48 46.06 -10.18
CA ARG A 8 35.75 45.04 -11.21
C ARG A 8 35.84 43.61 -10.67
N ASN A 9 36.54 43.39 -9.56
CA ASN A 9 36.66 42.05 -8.95
C ASN A 9 35.33 41.54 -8.36
N LYS A 10 34.43 42.43 -7.93
CA LYS A 10 33.08 42.04 -7.46
C LYS A 10 32.17 41.68 -8.64
N ASP A 11 32.29 42.39 -9.75
CA ASP A 11 31.51 42.12 -10.96
C ASP A 11 31.96 40.84 -11.66
N GLU A 12 33.28 40.55 -11.69
CA GLU A 12 33.83 39.28 -12.20
C GLU A 12 33.45 38.08 -11.32
N ALA A 13 33.61 38.18 -9.99
CA ALA A 13 33.17 37.12 -9.07
C ALA A 13 31.65 36.89 -9.09
N SER A 14 30.86 37.94 -9.34
CA SER A 14 29.41 37.82 -9.53
C SER A 14 29.06 37.17 -10.87
N ALA A 15 29.81 37.46 -11.94
CA ALA A 15 29.62 36.85 -13.25
C ALA A 15 30.00 35.36 -13.24
N GLU A 16 31.10 34.99 -12.58
CA GLU A 16 31.50 33.60 -12.37
C GLU A 16 30.46 32.82 -11.58
N ARG A 17 29.95 33.39 -10.48
CA ARG A 17 28.88 32.79 -9.68
C ARG A 17 27.58 32.66 -10.47
N SER A 18 27.25 33.63 -11.33
CA SER A 18 26.09 33.55 -12.22
C SER A 18 26.24 32.44 -13.26
N GLN A 19 27.42 32.30 -13.86
CA GLN A 19 27.70 31.21 -14.81
C GLN A 19 27.68 29.83 -14.15
N GLU A 20 28.14 29.73 -12.90
CA GLU A 20 28.06 28.50 -12.12
C GLU A 20 26.60 28.14 -11.80
N LEU A 21 25.79 29.11 -11.39
CA LEU A 21 24.35 28.92 -11.20
C LEU A 21 23.65 28.51 -12.50
N ASP A 22 23.96 29.14 -13.63
CA ASP A 22 23.38 28.77 -14.93
C ASP A 22 23.77 27.33 -15.35
N LYS A 23 24.99 26.89 -15.02
CA LYS A 23 25.42 25.50 -15.26
C LYS A 23 24.65 24.52 -14.37
N ILE A 24 24.45 24.85 -13.10
CA ILE A 24 23.66 24.04 -12.16
C ILE A 24 22.21 23.95 -12.66
N LEU A 25 21.60 25.08 -13.02
CA LEU A 25 20.23 25.14 -13.55
C LEU A 25 20.05 24.30 -14.81
N LYS A 26 20.99 24.36 -15.77
CA LYS A 26 20.94 23.52 -16.98
C LYS A 26 21.15 22.04 -16.68
N ALA A 27 21.97 21.71 -15.69
CA ALA A 27 22.16 20.33 -15.26
C ALA A 27 20.90 19.78 -14.58
N ASP A 28 20.29 20.57 -13.70
CA ASP A 28 19.03 20.26 -13.02
C ASP A 28 17.88 20.12 -14.02
N GLU A 29 17.77 21.02 -15.01
CA GLU A 29 16.77 20.93 -16.07
C GLU A 29 16.90 19.61 -16.87
N LYS A 30 18.13 19.23 -17.25
CA LYS A 30 18.39 17.95 -17.92
C LYS A 30 18.05 16.74 -17.04
N LYS A 31 18.26 16.85 -15.73
CA LYS A 31 17.91 15.81 -14.77
C LYS A 31 16.39 15.69 -14.63
N MET A 32 15.69 16.81 -14.48
CA MET A 32 14.24 16.88 -14.41
C MET A 32 13.56 16.34 -15.67
N GLN A 33 14.15 16.53 -16.85
CA GLN A 33 13.63 15.95 -18.10
C GLN A 33 13.65 14.41 -18.12
N LYS A 34 14.52 13.77 -17.32
CA LYS A 34 14.62 12.31 -17.19
C LYS A 34 13.87 11.77 -15.97
N GLU A 35 13.24 12.65 -15.23
CA GLU A 35 12.56 12.32 -13.98
C GLU A 35 11.09 11.99 -14.26
N VAL A 36 10.63 10.85 -13.72
CA VAL A 36 9.24 10.42 -13.81
C VAL A 36 8.64 10.42 -12.41
N LYS A 37 7.71 11.34 -12.17
CA LYS A 37 6.96 11.41 -10.92
C LYS A 37 5.77 10.45 -10.95
N LEU A 38 5.82 9.45 -10.07
CA LEU A 38 4.74 8.48 -9.81
C LEU A 38 4.08 8.81 -8.48
N LEU A 39 2.75 8.87 -8.46
CA LEU A 39 1.98 9.10 -7.24
C LEU A 39 1.10 7.88 -6.94
N LEU A 40 1.28 7.23 -5.77
CA LEU A 40 0.38 6.18 -5.31
C LEU A 40 -0.76 6.78 -4.51
N LEU A 41 -2.00 6.57 -4.97
CA LEU A 41 -3.21 6.92 -4.23
C LEU A 41 -4.09 5.69 -4.01
N GLY A 42 -5.06 5.82 -3.11
CA GLY A 42 -6.00 4.76 -2.79
C GLY A 42 -6.40 4.79 -1.32
N ALA A 43 -7.52 4.16 -1.00
CA ALA A 43 -8.03 4.06 0.36
C ALA A 43 -7.02 3.39 1.32
N GLY A 44 -7.30 3.42 2.63
CA GLY A 44 -6.57 2.61 3.59
C GLY A 44 -6.51 1.16 3.14
N GLU A 45 -5.42 0.46 3.47
CA GLU A 45 -5.30 -1.00 3.26
C GLU A 45 -5.29 -1.50 1.81
N SER A 46 -5.31 -0.62 0.81
CA SER A 46 -5.31 -1.01 -0.61
C SER A 46 -3.98 -1.62 -1.12
N GLY A 47 -2.92 -1.57 -0.30
CA GLY A 47 -1.61 -2.16 -0.61
C GLY A 47 -0.56 -1.21 -1.17
N LYS A 48 -0.74 0.12 -1.02
CA LYS A 48 0.21 1.15 -1.52
C LYS A 48 1.63 0.91 -1.02
N SER A 49 1.80 0.83 0.29
CA SER A 49 3.11 0.65 0.90
C SER A 49 3.70 -0.73 0.59
N THR A 50 2.87 -1.75 0.32
CA THR A 50 3.34 -3.05 -0.17
C THR A 50 3.91 -2.94 -1.59
N VAL A 51 3.22 -2.23 -2.49
CA VAL A 51 3.75 -1.94 -3.83
C VAL A 51 5.05 -1.14 -3.76
N LEU A 52 5.15 -0.16 -2.86
CA LEU A 52 6.39 0.60 -2.63
C LEU A 52 7.54 -0.30 -2.14
N LYS A 53 7.28 -1.15 -1.15
CA LYS A 53 8.26 -2.15 -0.65
C LYS A 53 8.73 -3.06 -1.79
N GLN A 54 7.85 -3.48 -2.68
CA GLN A 54 8.24 -4.27 -3.84
C GLN A 54 9.09 -3.49 -4.85
N MET A 55 8.84 -2.20 -5.09
CA MET A 55 9.74 -1.42 -5.95
C MET A 55 11.15 -1.41 -5.41
N LYS A 56 11.30 -1.29 -4.08
CA LYS A 56 12.59 -1.35 -3.42
C LYS A 56 13.26 -2.73 -3.58
N LEU A 57 12.48 -3.82 -3.53
CA LEU A 57 12.99 -5.18 -3.76
C LEU A 57 13.38 -5.44 -5.22
N ILE A 58 12.58 -4.97 -6.17
CA ILE A 58 12.73 -5.31 -7.59
C ILE A 58 13.76 -4.39 -8.28
N TYR A 59 13.77 -3.11 -7.93
CA TYR A 59 14.48 -2.06 -8.68
C TYR A 59 15.51 -1.28 -7.86
N ALA A 60 15.60 -1.51 -6.54
CA ALA A 60 16.62 -0.91 -5.70
C ALA A 60 17.49 -2.00 -5.03
N THR A 61 18.16 -1.66 -3.93
CA THR A 61 19.08 -2.56 -3.23
C THR A 61 18.38 -3.63 -2.37
N GLY A 62 17.04 -3.69 -2.38
CA GLY A 62 16.27 -4.49 -1.43
C GLY A 62 16.38 -3.97 0.01
N PHE A 63 16.04 -4.83 0.98
CA PHE A 63 16.13 -4.54 2.41
C PHE A 63 17.41 -5.13 3.01
N SER A 64 18.21 -4.28 3.65
CA SER A 64 19.38 -4.71 4.40
C SER A 64 18.99 -5.51 5.65
N LYS A 65 19.94 -6.26 6.23
CA LYS A 65 19.71 -7.00 7.47
C LYS A 65 19.26 -6.09 8.62
N ASN A 66 19.86 -4.91 8.74
CA ASN A 66 19.49 -3.95 9.79
C ASN A 66 18.05 -3.46 9.60
N GLU A 67 17.66 -3.09 8.38
CA GLU A 67 16.27 -2.73 8.08
C GLU A 67 15.31 -3.87 8.39
N LYS A 68 15.65 -5.11 8.03
CA LYS A 68 14.84 -6.28 8.37
C LYS A 68 14.65 -6.43 9.88
N LEU A 69 15.69 -6.19 10.68
CA LEU A 69 15.60 -6.20 12.15
C LEU A 69 14.70 -5.08 12.69
N GLU A 70 14.71 -3.89 12.10
CA GLU A 70 13.78 -2.80 12.48
C GLU A 70 12.29 -3.19 12.28
N TRP A 71 12.00 -4.12 11.37
CA TRP A 71 10.65 -4.64 11.17
C TRP A 71 10.24 -5.75 12.14
N LYS A 72 11.18 -6.30 12.92
CA LYS A 72 10.90 -7.38 13.86
C LYS A 72 9.83 -6.98 14.91
N PRO A 73 9.91 -5.81 15.58
CA PRO A 73 8.84 -5.32 16.46
C PRO A 73 7.50 -5.09 15.77
N VAL A 74 7.51 -4.73 14.48
CA VAL A 74 6.29 -4.52 13.69
C VAL A 74 5.58 -5.83 13.44
N VAL A 75 6.32 -6.89 13.05
CA VAL A 75 5.77 -8.24 12.87
C VAL A 75 5.12 -8.72 14.16
N PHE A 76 5.82 -8.63 15.30
CA PHE A 76 5.29 -9.03 16.60
C PHE A 76 3.98 -8.29 16.93
N ASN A 77 3.99 -6.97 16.80
CA ASN A 77 2.80 -6.15 17.05
C ASN A 77 1.65 -6.50 16.12
N ASN A 78 1.91 -6.82 14.85
CA ASN A 78 0.85 -7.22 13.93
C ASN A 78 0.11 -8.48 14.40
N ILE A 79 0.84 -9.46 14.94
CA ILE A 79 0.26 -10.69 15.47
C ILE A 79 -0.55 -10.36 16.73
N VAL A 80 0.08 -9.73 17.73
CA VAL A 80 -0.56 -9.43 19.03
C VAL A 80 -1.79 -8.55 18.87
N GLN A 81 -1.69 -7.45 18.09
CA GLN A 81 -2.82 -6.54 17.88
C GLN A 81 -3.97 -7.20 17.12
N SER A 82 -3.70 -8.20 16.28
CA SER A 82 -4.77 -8.96 15.62
C SER A 82 -5.57 -9.78 16.63
N PHE A 83 -4.92 -10.45 17.58
CA PHE A 83 -5.62 -11.18 18.65
C PHE A 83 -6.40 -10.26 19.59
N ARG A 84 -5.86 -9.07 19.90
CA ARG A 84 -6.57 -8.04 20.67
C ARG A 84 -7.83 -7.57 19.95
N LEU A 85 -7.71 -7.27 18.65
CA LEU A 85 -8.86 -6.88 17.83
C LEU A 85 -9.92 -8.00 17.77
N ILE A 86 -9.49 -9.26 17.67
CA ILE A 86 -10.41 -10.42 17.71
C ILE A 86 -11.10 -10.52 19.07
N HIS A 87 -10.39 -10.33 20.18
CA HIS A 87 -10.97 -10.34 21.52
C HIS A 87 -12.05 -9.27 21.70
N ASP A 88 -11.79 -8.05 21.24
CA ASP A 88 -12.77 -6.97 21.29
C ASP A 88 -14.01 -7.31 20.45
N ALA A 89 -13.81 -7.86 19.24
CA ALA A 89 -14.91 -8.31 18.39
C ALA A 89 -15.71 -9.47 19.00
N MET A 90 -15.04 -10.42 19.66
CA MET A 90 -15.69 -11.51 20.40
C MET A 90 -16.60 -10.96 21.50
N SER A 91 -16.12 -9.96 22.24
CA SER A 91 -16.89 -9.27 23.28
C SER A 91 -18.11 -8.55 22.68
N ASP A 92 -17.91 -7.76 21.62
CA ASP A 92 -18.98 -7.04 20.91
C ASP A 92 -20.07 -7.99 20.37
N MET A 93 -19.67 -9.15 19.84
CA MET A 93 -20.56 -10.12 19.21
C MET A 93 -21.10 -11.19 20.17
N ASN A 94 -20.77 -11.12 21.46
CA ASN A 94 -21.08 -12.15 22.47
C ASN A 94 -20.62 -13.57 22.06
N ILE A 95 -19.43 -13.68 21.49
CA ILE A 95 -18.80 -14.97 21.14
C ILE A 95 -17.92 -15.38 22.31
N ALA A 96 -18.30 -16.45 23.00
CA ALA A 96 -17.48 -17.04 24.06
C ALA A 96 -16.30 -17.84 23.48
N PHE A 97 -15.23 -17.95 24.25
CA PHE A 97 -14.19 -18.96 24.01
C PHE A 97 -14.77 -20.36 24.13
N GLU A 98 -14.28 -21.29 23.33
CA GLU A 98 -14.68 -22.69 23.43
C GLU A 98 -14.04 -23.35 24.67
N LYS A 99 -12.77 -23.01 24.94
CA LYS A 99 -12.01 -23.54 26.07
C LYS A 99 -11.90 -22.49 27.18
N PRO A 100 -12.22 -22.81 28.44
CA PRO A 100 -12.05 -21.88 29.57
C PRO A 100 -10.60 -21.41 29.77
N GLU A 101 -9.62 -22.22 29.38
CA GLU A 101 -8.20 -21.87 29.44
C GLU A 101 -7.83 -20.73 28.49
N SER A 102 -8.55 -20.58 27.37
CA SER A 102 -8.34 -19.53 26.37
C SER A 102 -8.50 -18.13 26.96
N GLU A 103 -9.34 -17.95 27.99
CA GLU A 103 -9.52 -16.67 28.67
C GLU A 103 -8.21 -16.21 29.34
N LYS A 104 -7.55 -17.12 30.08
CA LYS A 104 -6.24 -16.84 30.71
C LYS A 104 -5.14 -16.59 29.69
N TYR A 105 -5.18 -17.29 28.56
CA TYR A 105 -4.25 -17.06 27.47
C TYR A 105 -4.47 -15.70 26.82
N MET A 106 -5.72 -15.28 26.66
CA MET A 106 -6.03 -13.95 26.14
C MET A 106 -5.56 -12.85 27.10
N GLU A 107 -5.78 -12.99 28.40
CA GLU A 107 -5.27 -12.05 29.41
C GLU A 107 -3.76 -11.83 29.31
N GLN A 108 -2.98 -12.87 28.99
CA GLN A 108 -1.54 -12.75 28.75
C GLN A 108 -1.21 -11.92 27.49
N ILE A 109 -1.98 -12.08 26.41
CA ILE A 109 -1.81 -11.33 25.15
C ILE A 109 -2.24 -9.86 25.28
N LEU A 110 -3.17 -9.56 26.19
CA LEU A 110 -3.60 -8.19 26.49
C LEU A 110 -2.51 -7.39 27.21
N VAL A 111 -1.52 -8.03 27.84
CA VAL A 111 -0.39 -7.33 28.46
C VAL A 111 0.48 -6.67 27.40
N ASP A 112 0.76 -5.38 27.58
CA ASP A 112 1.64 -4.64 26.69
C ASP A 112 3.09 -5.09 26.81
N HIS A 113 3.74 -5.22 25.66
CA HIS A 113 5.14 -5.59 25.56
C HIS A 113 5.84 -4.74 24.49
N GLU A 114 6.86 -4.00 24.90
CA GLU A 114 7.72 -3.27 23.99
C GLU A 114 8.86 -4.15 23.52
N LEU A 115 9.04 -4.25 22.21
CA LEU A 115 10.08 -5.06 21.60
C LEU A 115 11.07 -4.16 20.84
N SER A 116 12.37 -4.34 21.09
CA SER A 116 13.43 -3.68 20.32
C SER A 116 13.85 -4.53 19.11
N PRO A 117 14.50 -3.94 18.08
CA PRO A 117 14.92 -4.68 16.87
C PRO A 117 15.80 -5.91 17.12
N ASN A 118 16.62 -5.88 18.17
CA ASN A 118 17.55 -6.94 18.53
C ASN A 118 16.97 -7.96 19.51
N ASP A 119 15.76 -7.73 20.03
CA ASP A 119 15.14 -8.62 20.99
C ASP A 119 14.58 -9.87 20.28
N HIS A 120 14.36 -10.92 21.06
CA HIS A 120 13.62 -12.10 20.63
C HIS A 120 12.15 -11.92 20.98
N PHE A 121 11.25 -12.56 20.23
CA PHE A 121 9.85 -12.55 20.62
C PHE A 121 9.68 -13.19 22.01
N PRO A 122 8.85 -12.63 22.89
CA PRO A 122 8.70 -13.14 24.26
C PRO A 122 8.12 -14.55 24.22
N ILE A 123 8.85 -15.53 24.77
CA ILE A 123 8.47 -16.95 24.67
C ILE A 123 7.08 -17.22 25.28
N ASP A 124 6.70 -16.44 26.29
CA ASP A 124 5.43 -16.57 26.99
C ASP A 124 4.21 -16.26 26.10
N PHE A 125 4.42 -15.64 24.91
CA PHE A 125 3.33 -15.35 23.95
C PHE A 125 3.12 -16.48 22.94
N LEU A 126 4.09 -17.38 22.74
CA LEU A 126 4.01 -18.42 21.70
C LEU A 126 2.85 -19.40 21.96
N GLU A 127 2.83 -19.98 23.16
CA GLU A 127 1.84 -20.99 23.52
C GLU A 127 0.41 -20.43 23.63
N PRO A 128 0.17 -19.23 24.21
CA PRO A 128 -1.13 -18.58 24.16
C PRO A 128 -1.63 -18.34 22.73
N ILE A 129 -0.79 -17.80 21.84
CA ILE A 129 -1.21 -17.54 20.44
C ILE A 129 -1.55 -18.85 19.73
N LYS A 130 -0.75 -19.91 19.91
CA LYS A 130 -1.06 -21.25 19.34
C LYS A 130 -2.40 -21.79 19.82
N HIS A 131 -2.68 -21.68 21.12
CA HIS A 131 -3.93 -22.14 21.71
C HIS A 131 -5.13 -21.34 21.21
N LEU A 132 -5.03 -20.01 21.20
CA LEU A 132 -6.06 -19.12 20.72
C LEU A 132 -6.34 -19.32 19.23
N TRP A 133 -5.30 -19.54 18.42
CA TRP A 133 -5.45 -19.78 16.97
C TRP A 133 -6.32 -21.01 16.65
N VAL A 134 -6.39 -22.01 17.52
CA VAL A 134 -7.21 -23.21 17.31
C VAL A 134 -8.51 -23.23 18.13
N ASP A 135 -8.81 -22.16 18.87
CA ASP A 135 -10.06 -22.04 19.63
C ASP A 135 -11.24 -21.74 18.67
N GLU A 136 -12.34 -22.50 18.82
CA GLU A 136 -13.52 -22.37 17.94
C GLU A 136 -14.23 -21.01 18.10
N GLY A 137 -14.21 -20.41 19.29
CA GLY A 137 -14.72 -19.05 19.52
C GLY A 137 -13.91 -18.02 18.73
N VAL A 138 -12.58 -18.12 18.82
CA VAL A 138 -11.65 -17.27 18.06
C VAL A 138 -11.83 -17.46 16.55
N ARG A 139 -11.96 -18.70 16.07
CA ARG A 139 -12.22 -19.01 14.65
C ARG A 139 -13.54 -18.44 14.15
N LYS A 140 -14.61 -18.53 14.94
CA LYS A 140 -15.91 -17.90 14.62
C LYS A 140 -15.79 -16.39 14.49
N ALA A 141 -15.02 -15.74 15.37
CA ALA A 141 -14.78 -14.32 15.28
C ALA A 141 -13.93 -13.93 14.06
N ILE A 142 -12.88 -14.71 13.72
CA ILE A 142 -12.07 -14.49 12.51
C ILE A 142 -12.92 -14.62 11.24
N ALA A 143 -13.86 -15.57 11.20
CA ALA A 143 -14.76 -15.74 10.05
C ALA A 143 -15.65 -14.51 9.79
N LYS A 144 -15.90 -13.69 10.81
CA LYS A 144 -16.59 -12.40 10.73
C LYS A 144 -15.64 -11.20 10.65
N GLY A 145 -14.35 -11.43 10.38
CA GLY A 145 -13.30 -10.41 10.36
C GLY A 145 -13.59 -9.22 9.43
N ASN A 146 -14.41 -9.43 8.40
CA ASN A 146 -14.84 -8.39 7.48
C ASN A 146 -15.75 -7.32 8.13
N GLU A 147 -16.44 -7.65 9.23
CA GLU A 147 -17.36 -6.75 9.95
C GLU A 147 -16.63 -5.79 10.91
N TYR A 148 -15.34 -6.03 11.22
CA TYR A 148 -14.55 -5.21 12.16
C TYR A 148 -13.13 -4.92 11.68
N ALA A 149 -12.90 -4.99 10.37
CA ALA A 149 -11.65 -4.64 9.68
C ALA A 149 -10.43 -5.47 10.15
N LEU A 150 -10.62 -6.77 10.41
CA LEU A 150 -9.52 -7.69 10.69
C LEU A 150 -8.55 -7.75 9.51
N HIS A 151 -7.26 -7.71 9.82
CA HIS A 151 -6.22 -7.76 8.80
C HIS A 151 -6.11 -9.16 8.15
N ASP A 152 -5.87 -9.15 6.85
CA ASP A 152 -5.82 -10.33 5.98
C ASP A 152 -4.48 -11.08 5.98
N ASN A 153 -3.53 -10.63 6.81
CA ASN A 153 -2.20 -11.22 6.94
C ASN A 153 -2.06 -12.17 8.14
N LEU A 154 -3.10 -12.33 8.95
CA LEU A 154 -3.04 -13.11 10.20
C LEU A 154 -2.70 -14.58 9.94
N GLU A 155 -3.36 -15.21 8.96
CA GLU A 155 -3.13 -16.62 8.60
C GLU A 155 -1.68 -16.89 8.23
N TYR A 156 -1.05 -15.99 7.45
CA TYR A 156 0.38 -16.09 7.10
C TYR A 156 1.31 -16.13 8.32
N PHE A 157 1.01 -15.36 9.36
CA PHE A 157 1.82 -15.35 10.57
C PHE A 157 1.52 -16.55 11.47
N CYS A 158 0.25 -16.93 11.57
CA CYS A 158 -0.19 -17.99 12.49
C CYS A 158 0.10 -19.41 11.98
N ASP A 159 0.23 -19.61 10.66
CA ASP A 159 0.53 -20.92 10.07
C ASP A 159 1.99 -21.37 10.31
N ASP A 160 2.89 -20.45 10.63
CA ASP A 160 4.32 -20.73 10.85
C ASP A 160 4.87 -19.96 12.08
N LEU A 161 4.13 -20.01 13.20
CA LEU A 161 4.48 -19.28 14.44
C LEU A 161 5.88 -19.62 14.97
N ASP A 162 6.27 -20.90 14.89
CA ASP A 162 7.55 -21.37 15.42
C ASP A 162 8.75 -20.67 14.77
N ARG A 163 8.67 -20.37 13.47
CA ARG A 163 9.74 -19.64 12.76
C ARG A 163 9.94 -18.23 13.32
N PHE A 164 8.88 -17.55 13.72
CA PHE A 164 8.96 -16.18 14.26
C PHE A 164 9.53 -16.15 15.69
N TRP A 165 9.33 -17.22 16.46
CA TRP A 165 9.86 -17.36 17.83
C TRP A 165 11.24 -18.01 17.88
N ASP A 166 11.80 -18.43 16.74
CA ASP A 166 13.16 -18.93 16.68
C ASP A 166 14.17 -17.85 17.11
N LYS A 167 15.19 -18.24 17.89
CA LYS A 167 16.20 -17.30 18.41
C LYS A 167 17.05 -16.66 17.32
N THR A 168 17.15 -17.29 16.16
CA THR A 168 17.89 -16.79 15.00
C THR A 168 17.00 -16.03 14.01
N TYR A 169 15.72 -15.83 14.35
CA TYR A 169 14.76 -15.18 13.48
C TYR A 169 15.21 -13.77 13.08
N ILE A 170 15.27 -13.59 11.76
CA ILE A 170 15.41 -12.31 11.08
C ILE A 170 14.25 -12.24 10.08
N PRO A 171 13.43 -11.17 10.08
CA PRO A 171 12.33 -11.03 9.14
C PRO A 171 12.76 -11.21 7.69
N THR A 172 12.00 -12.04 6.97
CA THR A 172 12.17 -12.25 5.52
C THR A 172 11.54 -11.11 4.73
N ASP A 173 11.86 -11.01 3.43
CA ASP A 173 11.20 -10.03 2.58
C ASP A 173 9.68 -10.24 2.53
N GLN A 174 9.22 -11.49 2.63
CA GLN A 174 7.80 -11.82 2.68
C GLN A 174 7.13 -11.34 3.98
N ASP A 175 7.83 -11.45 5.12
CA ASP A 175 7.37 -10.92 6.40
C ASP A 175 7.20 -9.40 6.30
N LEU A 176 8.18 -8.70 5.71
CA LEU A 176 8.11 -7.26 5.50
C LEU A 176 6.95 -6.87 4.57
N LEU A 177 6.73 -7.60 3.47
CA LEU A 177 5.65 -7.32 2.51
C LEU A 177 4.26 -7.49 3.11
N ARG A 178 4.09 -8.49 3.97
CA ARG A 178 2.82 -8.78 4.67
C ARG A 178 2.65 -8.00 5.97
N SER A 179 3.71 -7.43 6.51
CA SER A 179 3.64 -6.57 7.70
C SER A 179 3.02 -5.22 7.37
N ARG A 180 2.11 -4.82 8.26
CA ARG A 180 1.40 -3.56 8.26
C ARG A 180 2.05 -2.60 9.23
N LEU A 181 2.43 -1.44 8.70
CA LEU A 181 2.74 -0.24 9.46
C LEU A 181 1.88 0.89 8.91
N ARG A 182 1.21 1.64 9.78
CA ARG A 182 0.33 2.73 9.35
C ARG A 182 1.19 3.84 8.73
N THR A 183 1.04 4.07 7.43
CA THR A 183 1.71 5.16 6.72
C THR A 183 1.08 6.49 7.12
N THR A 184 1.91 7.40 7.60
CA THR A 184 1.54 8.78 7.94
C THR A 184 2.36 9.75 7.10
N GLY A 185 1.75 10.88 6.74
CA GLY A 185 2.40 11.89 5.93
C GLY A 185 2.63 11.46 4.48
N ILE A 186 3.72 11.98 3.90
CA ILE A 186 4.13 11.77 2.51
C ILE A 186 5.55 11.24 2.55
N THR A 187 5.78 10.12 1.89
CA THR A 187 7.11 9.52 1.75
C THR A 187 7.49 9.49 0.29
N GLU A 188 8.75 9.78 0.01
CA GLU A 188 9.31 9.76 -1.34
C GLU A 188 10.35 8.65 -1.42
N THR A 189 10.26 7.81 -2.44
CA THR A 189 11.27 6.81 -2.78
C THR A 189 11.75 7.06 -4.20
N VAL A 190 13.07 7.12 -4.35
CA VAL A 190 13.72 7.33 -5.64
C VAL A 190 14.42 6.04 -6.06
N PHE A 191 14.22 5.64 -7.30
CA PHE A 191 14.94 4.53 -7.89
C PHE A 191 15.22 4.81 -9.36
N ASP A 192 16.39 4.36 -9.83
CA ASP A 192 16.78 4.48 -11.22
C ASP A 192 16.39 3.22 -11.98
N LEU A 193 15.80 3.40 -13.16
CA LEU A 193 15.49 2.29 -14.04
C LEU A 193 15.82 2.63 -15.49
N GLY A 194 16.86 1.97 -16.01
CA GLY A 194 17.39 2.28 -17.32
C GLY A 194 17.99 3.69 -17.33
N GLN A 195 17.41 4.58 -18.15
CA GLN A 195 17.86 5.98 -18.29
C GLN A 195 16.97 6.99 -17.55
N LEU A 196 15.88 6.53 -16.94
CA LEU A 196 14.91 7.37 -16.24
C LEU A 196 15.06 7.20 -14.72
N THR A 197 14.93 8.31 -14.01
CA THR A 197 14.87 8.32 -12.55
C THR A 197 13.42 8.43 -12.14
N TYR A 198 12.92 7.42 -11.41
CA TYR A 198 11.54 7.40 -10.93
C TYR A 198 11.49 7.93 -9.50
N ARG A 199 10.59 8.89 -9.27
CA ARG A 199 10.27 9.40 -7.94
C ARG A 199 8.86 9.00 -7.59
N MET A 200 8.76 8.08 -6.65
CA MET A 200 7.52 7.47 -6.24
C MET A 200 7.08 8.04 -4.89
N PHE A 201 5.90 8.64 -4.86
CA PHE A 201 5.31 9.26 -3.68
C PHE A 201 4.21 8.35 -3.10
N ASP A 202 4.40 7.88 -1.87
CA ASP A 202 3.39 7.17 -1.09
C ASP A 202 2.80 8.07 -0.01
N VAL A 203 1.47 8.03 0.12
CA VAL A 203 0.71 8.87 1.05
C VAL A 203 -0.24 8.02 1.87
N GLY A 204 -0.52 8.45 3.10
CA GLY A 204 -1.50 7.78 3.96
C GLY A 204 -2.88 7.69 3.30
N GLY A 205 -3.47 6.48 3.29
CA GLY A 205 -4.77 6.20 2.64
C GLY A 205 -6.00 6.52 3.49
N GLN A 206 -5.81 6.63 4.80
CA GLN A 206 -6.87 6.91 5.78
C GLN A 206 -7.45 8.31 5.59
N ARG A 207 -8.73 8.52 5.91
CA ARG A 207 -9.46 9.79 5.75
C ARG A 207 -8.70 10.94 6.42
N SER A 208 -8.09 10.72 7.59
CA SER A 208 -7.31 11.72 8.31
C SER A 208 -6.08 12.23 7.53
N GLU A 209 -5.51 11.40 6.66
CA GLU A 209 -4.29 11.71 5.92
C GLU A 209 -4.55 12.38 4.56
N ARG A 210 -5.79 12.29 4.03
CA ARG A 210 -6.11 12.73 2.66
C ARG A 210 -5.97 14.23 2.43
N LYS A 211 -6.11 15.04 3.48
CA LYS A 211 -5.87 16.49 3.40
C LYS A 211 -4.44 16.81 2.95
N LYS A 212 -3.48 15.92 3.19
CA LYS A 212 -2.07 16.10 2.83
C LYS A 212 -1.79 15.78 1.36
N TRP A 213 -2.68 15.06 0.66
CA TRP A 213 -2.44 14.58 -0.70
C TRP A 213 -2.18 15.70 -1.69
N ILE A 214 -2.87 16.83 -1.54
CA ILE A 214 -2.71 17.99 -2.43
C ILE A 214 -1.26 18.48 -2.54
N HIS A 215 -0.44 18.27 -1.51
CA HIS A 215 0.97 18.68 -1.49
C HIS A 215 1.87 17.89 -2.44
N CYS A 216 1.36 16.83 -3.08
CA CYS A 216 2.13 16.04 -4.05
C CYS A 216 1.49 15.97 -5.46
N PHE A 217 0.40 16.71 -5.71
CA PHE A 217 -0.37 16.62 -6.96
C PHE A 217 0.24 17.36 -8.15
N GLU A 218 1.15 18.30 -7.91
CA GLU A 218 1.80 19.06 -8.99
C GLU A 218 2.72 18.17 -9.82
N ASN A 219 2.67 18.34 -11.15
CA ASN A 219 3.58 17.71 -12.12
C ASN A 219 3.68 16.18 -12.02
N VAL A 220 2.57 15.50 -11.69
CA VAL A 220 2.53 14.04 -11.66
C VAL A 220 2.47 13.49 -13.10
N ASN A 221 3.48 12.71 -13.51
CA ASN A 221 3.48 12.07 -14.82
C ASN A 221 2.47 10.91 -14.88
N CYS A 222 2.44 10.10 -13.82
CA CYS A 222 1.54 8.96 -13.72
C CYS A 222 1.00 8.79 -12.29
N LEU A 223 -0.31 8.60 -12.22
CA LEU A 223 -1.04 8.29 -11.00
C LEU A 223 -1.37 6.80 -10.98
N LEU A 224 -0.88 6.13 -9.94
CA LEU A 224 -1.16 4.74 -9.65
C LEU A 224 -2.20 4.66 -8.54
N PHE A 225 -3.44 4.32 -8.88
CA PHE A 225 -4.52 4.19 -7.90
C PHE A 225 -4.71 2.72 -7.52
N LEU A 226 -4.58 2.40 -6.24
CA LEU A 226 -4.73 1.05 -5.74
C LEU A 226 -6.06 0.87 -5.02
N VAL A 227 -6.70 -0.25 -5.33
CA VAL A 227 -7.95 -0.72 -4.73
C VAL A 227 -7.73 -2.13 -4.23
N ALA A 228 -8.09 -2.41 -2.98
CA ALA A 228 -8.22 -3.79 -2.51
C ALA A 228 -9.51 -4.36 -3.08
N ILE A 229 -9.43 -5.20 -4.10
CA ILE A 229 -10.64 -5.81 -4.69
C ILE A 229 -11.33 -6.75 -3.70
N SER A 230 -10.56 -7.34 -2.77
CA SER A 230 -11.07 -8.14 -1.65
C SER A 230 -11.85 -7.35 -0.60
N GLY A 231 -11.87 -6.01 -0.68
CA GLY A 231 -12.56 -5.12 0.25
C GLY A 231 -14.05 -4.91 -0.06
N TYR A 232 -14.63 -5.66 -1.00
CA TYR A 232 -16.04 -5.53 -1.38
C TYR A 232 -17.02 -5.89 -0.26
N ASP A 233 -16.61 -6.71 0.70
CA ASP A 233 -17.41 -7.14 1.86
C ASP A 233 -16.81 -6.66 3.20
N GLN A 234 -15.78 -5.82 3.15
CA GLN A 234 -15.07 -5.35 4.34
C GLN A 234 -15.53 -3.97 4.77
N CYS A 235 -15.58 -3.76 6.09
CA CYS A 235 -15.78 -2.45 6.65
C CYS A 235 -14.50 -1.61 6.66
N LEU A 236 -14.61 -0.29 6.87
CA LEU A 236 -13.47 0.58 7.07
C LEU A 236 -12.97 0.49 8.52
N VAL A 237 -11.65 0.63 8.72
CA VAL A 237 -11.05 0.75 10.07
C VAL A 237 -11.60 1.97 10.82
N GLU A 238 -11.93 3.02 10.08
CA GLU A 238 -12.35 4.33 10.61
C GLU A 238 -13.87 4.41 10.83
N ASP A 239 -14.62 3.45 10.28
CA ASP A 239 -16.08 3.51 10.13
C ASP A 239 -16.63 2.08 9.86
N LYS A 240 -17.09 1.40 10.92
CA LYS A 240 -17.56 0.00 10.84
C LYS A 240 -18.80 -0.17 9.94
N ASP A 241 -19.57 0.90 9.71
CA ASP A 241 -20.75 0.86 8.84
C ASP A 241 -20.41 1.13 7.36
N GLY A 242 -19.20 1.64 7.07
CA GLY A 242 -18.76 1.98 5.72
C GLY A 242 -18.10 0.81 4.99
N ASN A 243 -18.36 0.64 3.70
CA ASN A 243 -17.78 -0.41 2.86
C ASN A 243 -16.49 0.05 2.14
N GLN A 244 -15.41 -0.75 2.19
CA GLN A 244 -14.11 -0.35 1.62
C GLN A 244 -14.16 -0.15 0.09
N MET A 245 -14.88 -0.99 -0.64
CA MET A 245 -14.99 -0.85 -2.11
C MET A 245 -15.78 0.38 -2.51
N ASN A 246 -16.88 0.69 -1.82
CA ASN A 246 -17.65 1.92 -2.07
C ASN A 246 -16.82 3.18 -1.78
N GLU A 247 -16.05 3.18 -0.68
CA GLU A 247 -15.10 4.25 -0.39
C GLU A 247 -14.06 4.42 -1.51
N ALA A 248 -13.54 3.31 -2.04
CA ALA A 248 -12.58 3.33 -3.15
C ALA A 248 -13.19 3.89 -4.44
N LEU A 249 -14.43 3.53 -4.77
CA LEU A 249 -15.17 4.06 -5.93
C LEU A 249 -15.38 5.58 -5.81
N MET A 250 -15.87 6.06 -4.66
CA MET A 250 -16.05 7.49 -4.40
C MET A 250 -14.74 8.27 -4.52
N LEU A 251 -13.68 7.71 -3.94
CA LEU A 251 -12.35 8.32 -4.00
C LEU A 251 -11.82 8.37 -5.44
N TRP A 252 -11.97 7.28 -6.19
CA TRP A 252 -11.55 7.23 -7.58
C TRP A 252 -12.31 8.23 -8.44
N GLU A 253 -13.62 8.38 -8.27
CA GLU A 253 -14.40 9.36 -9.03
C GLU A 253 -13.85 10.79 -8.83
N SER A 254 -13.48 11.15 -7.60
CA SER A 254 -12.87 12.45 -7.32
C SER A 254 -11.49 12.61 -7.97
N ILE A 255 -10.65 11.58 -7.90
CA ILE A 255 -9.28 11.61 -8.41
C ILE A 255 -9.22 11.57 -9.93
N ALA A 256 -9.94 10.64 -10.57
CA ALA A 256 -9.91 10.45 -12.02
C ALA A 256 -10.38 11.70 -12.77
N ASN A 257 -11.33 12.43 -12.17
CA ASN A 257 -11.92 13.65 -12.73
C ASN A 257 -11.26 14.95 -12.20
N SER A 258 -10.16 14.85 -11.45
CA SER A 258 -9.48 16.01 -10.89
C SER A 258 -8.68 16.79 -11.95
N HIS A 259 -8.74 18.13 -11.87
CA HIS A 259 -7.99 19.00 -12.78
C HIS A 259 -6.47 18.83 -12.66
N TRP A 260 -5.97 18.39 -11.49
CA TRP A 260 -4.55 18.14 -11.25
C TRP A 260 -3.97 17.06 -12.16
N PHE A 261 -4.79 16.08 -12.57
CA PHE A 261 -4.32 14.90 -13.27
C PHE A 261 -4.69 14.89 -14.75
N LEU A 262 -5.17 16.00 -15.34
CA LEU A 262 -5.61 16.05 -16.74
C LEU A 262 -4.58 15.48 -17.72
N LYS A 263 -3.29 15.80 -17.52
CA LYS A 263 -2.18 15.34 -18.37
C LYS A 263 -1.55 14.02 -17.90
N SER A 264 -1.80 13.60 -16.66
CA SER A 264 -1.22 12.42 -16.05
C SER A 264 -1.82 11.14 -16.64
N ALA A 265 -0.99 10.10 -16.80
CA ALA A 265 -1.49 8.75 -17.07
C ALA A 265 -2.20 8.20 -15.83
N LEU A 266 -3.39 7.62 -16.00
CA LEU A 266 -4.16 7.00 -14.91
C LEU A 266 -4.04 5.48 -14.99
N ILE A 267 -3.50 4.88 -13.94
CA ILE A 267 -3.36 3.44 -13.80
C ILE A 267 -4.17 2.99 -12.59
N LEU A 268 -4.98 1.97 -12.77
CA LEU A 268 -5.81 1.38 -11.75
C LEU A 268 -5.31 -0.04 -11.43
N PHE A 269 -4.92 -0.27 -10.19
CA PHE A 269 -4.54 -1.58 -9.67
C PHE A 269 -5.67 -2.13 -8.81
N LEU A 270 -6.31 -3.19 -9.28
CA LEU A 270 -7.22 -4.03 -8.50
C LEU A 270 -6.37 -5.11 -7.81
N ASN A 271 -5.90 -4.77 -6.62
CA ASN A 271 -4.96 -5.55 -5.81
C ASN A 271 -5.69 -6.56 -4.90
N LYS A 272 -4.94 -7.49 -4.30
CA LYS A 272 -5.45 -8.57 -3.42
C LYS A 272 -6.37 -9.54 -4.15
N MET A 273 -6.03 -9.85 -5.40
CA MET A 273 -6.81 -10.75 -6.26
C MET A 273 -6.84 -12.19 -5.73
N ASP A 274 -5.78 -12.62 -5.06
CA ASP A 274 -5.69 -13.89 -4.32
C ASP A 274 -6.82 -14.00 -3.29
N LEU A 275 -6.91 -13.03 -2.39
CA LEU A 275 -7.92 -13.01 -1.33
C LEU A 275 -9.34 -12.86 -1.89
N PHE A 276 -9.50 -12.10 -2.96
CA PHE A 276 -10.79 -11.97 -3.63
C PHE A 276 -11.31 -13.31 -4.17
N ARG A 277 -10.44 -14.11 -4.81
CA ARG A 277 -10.80 -15.43 -5.33
C ARG A 277 -11.26 -16.39 -4.24
N GLU A 278 -10.59 -16.37 -3.09
CA GLU A 278 -10.88 -17.25 -1.96
C GLU A 278 -12.21 -16.89 -1.26
N LYS A 279 -12.50 -15.60 -1.14
CA LYS A 279 -13.68 -15.09 -0.42
C LYS A 279 -14.97 -15.15 -1.24
N LEU A 280 -14.88 -14.96 -2.56
CA LEU A 280 -16.06 -14.77 -3.41
C LEU A 280 -17.07 -15.91 -3.30
N ALA A 281 -16.61 -17.16 -3.25
CA ALA A 281 -17.47 -18.34 -3.12
C ALA A 281 -18.25 -18.39 -1.79
N LYS A 282 -17.72 -17.76 -0.72
CA LYS A 282 -18.32 -17.74 0.62
C LYS A 282 -19.14 -16.47 0.87
N SER A 283 -18.79 -15.39 0.19
CA SER A 283 -19.34 -14.04 0.39
C SER A 283 -19.60 -13.41 -0.98
N PRO A 284 -20.73 -13.73 -1.65
CA PRO A 284 -21.02 -13.17 -2.98
C PRO A 284 -21.18 -11.65 -2.96
N ILE A 285 -20.65 -10.95 -3.97
CA ILE A 285 -20.65 -9.47 -4.01
C ILE A 285 -22.06 -8.86 -3.96
N THR A 286 -23.07 -9.56 -4.49
CA THR A 286 -24.46 -9.10 -4.52
C THR A 286 -25.08 -8.94 -3.13
N GLN A 287 -24.55 -9.63 -2.12
CA GLN A 287 -24.97 -9.50 -0.72
C GLN A 287 -24.43 -8.22 -0.06
N HIS A 288 -23.46 -7.54 -0.69
CA HIS A 288 -22.75 -6.38 -0.16
C HIS A 288 -23.05 -5.09 -0.93
N GLY A 289 -24.25 -4.98 -1.50
CA GLY A 289 -24.74 -3.78 -2.18
C GLY A 289 -24.46 -3.70 -3.68
N PHE A 290 -23.78 -4.70 -4.25
CA PHE A 290 -23.48 -4.79 -5.69
C PHE A 290 -24.57 -5.57 -6.44
N THR A 291 -25.84 -5.16 -6.28
CA THR A 291 -27.02 -5.89 -6.76
C THR A 291 -27.26 -5.81 -8.27
N ASP A 292 -26.57 -4.89 -8.96
CA ASP A 292 -26.56 -4.76 -10.42
C ASP A 292 -25.55 -5.72 -11.11
N TYR A 293 -24.86 -6.57 -10.35
CA TYR A 293 -24.09 -7.66 -10.91
C TYR A 293 -24.99 -8.83 -11.31
N HIS A 294 -24.88 -9.26 -12.57
CA HIS A 294 -25.69 -10.33 -13.16
C HIS A 294 -24.88 -11.56 -13.58
N GLY A 295 -23.58 -11.60 -13.27
CA GLY A 295 -22.74 -12.77 -13.54
C GLY A 295 -22.91 -13.86 -12.47
N GLU A 296 -22.25 -14.99 -12.67
CA GLU A 296 -22.28 -16.09 -11.70
C GLU A 296 -21.65 -15.65 -10.36
N PRO A 297 -22.23 -16.07 -9.21
CA PRO A 297 -21.79 -15.61 -7.88
C PRO A 297 -20.35 -15.98 -7.53
N ASP A 298 -19.83 -17.09 -8.04
CA ASP A 298 -18.49 -17.64 -7.75
C ASP A 298 -17.47 -17.40 -8.88
N ASP A 299 -17.89 -16.80 -10.00
CA ASP A 299 -17.00 -16.49 -11.11
C ASP A 299 -16.21 -15.20 -10.83
N TRP A 300 -15.03 -15.38 -10.24
CA TRP A 300 -14.12 -14.28 -9.93
C TRP A 300 -13.64 -13.52 -11.17
N LYS A 301 -13.65 -14.11 -12.38
CA LYS A 301 -13.26 -13.39 -13.60
C LYS A 301 -14.34 -12.41 -14.02
N GLN A 302 -15.60 -12.83 -13.98
CA GLN A 302 -16.73 -11.94 -14.27
C GLN A 302 -16.86 -10.85 -13.20
N ALA A 303 -16.76 -11.20 -11.92
CA ALA A 303 -16.86 -10.25 -10.81
C ALA A 303 -15.69 -9.23 -10.82
N SER A 304 -14.47 -9.67 -11.13
CA SER A 304 -13.32 -8.76 -11.24
C SER A 304 -13.42 -7.81 -12.44
N LYS A 305 -13.94 -8.30 -13.57
CA LYS A 305 -14.26 -7.45 -14.73
C LYS A 305 -15.35 -6.43 -14.39
N TYR A 306 -16.40 -6.83 -13.68
CA TYR A 306 -17.46 -5.93 -13.23
C TYR A 306 -16.92 -4.76 -12.41
N PHE A 307 -16.04 -5.01 -11.44
CA PHE A 307 -15.41 -3.91 -10.69
C PHE A 307 -14.53 -3.03 -11.57
N MET A 308 -13.70 -3.62 -12.44
CA MET A 308 -12.88 -2.85 -13.39
C MET A 308 -13.74 -1.92 -14.27
N ASP A 309 -14.85 -2.43 -14.78
CA ASP A 309 -15.77 -1.67 -15.63
C ASP A 309 -16.48 -0.56 -14.83
N LYS A 310 -16.86 -0.81 -13.56
CA LYS A 310 -17.38 0.26 -12.67
C LYS A 310 -16.38 1.39 -12.47
N PHE A 311 -15.12 1.09 -12.16
CA PHE A 311 -14.10 2.13 -12.00
C PHE A 311 -13.86 2.91 -13.30
N ARG A 312 -13.84 2.22 -14.44
CA ARG A 312 -13.70 2.87 -15.76
C ARG A 312 -14.86 3.80 -16.08
N ALA A 313 -16.09 3.38 -15.76
CA ALA A 313 -17.30 4.16 -16.01
C ALA A 313 -17.35 5.48 -15.23
N LEU A 314 -16.62 5.59 -14.11
CA LEU A 314 -16.56 6.81 -13.30
C LEU A 314 -15.68 7.92 -13.90
N ASN A 315 -14.87 7.60 -14.92
CA ASN A 315 -14.10 8.61 -15.64
C ASN A 315 -14.97 9.31 -16.68
N ARG A 316 -15.06 10.64 -16.56
CA ARG A 316 -15.90 11.48 -17.41
C ARG A 316 -15.19 11.95 -18.68
N ASN A 317 -13.87 11.73 -18.79
CA ASN A 317 -13.09 12.11 -19.96
C ASN A 317 -12.86 10.89 -20.88
N PRO A 318 -13.56 10.78 -22.02
CA PRO A 318 -13.44 9.63 -22.92
C PRO A 318 -12.08 9.56 -23.65
N GLU A 319 -11.36 10.68 -23.76
CA GLU A 319 -10.02 10.70 -24.37
C GLU A 319 -8.94 10.14 -23.42
N LYS A 320 -9.27 10.02 -22.14
CA LYS A 320 -8.35 9.57 -21.11
C LYS A 320 -8.56 8.10 -20.82
N GLU A 321 -7.73 7.27 -21.43
CA GLU A 321 -7.73 5.83 -21.18
C GLU A 321 -7.26 5.52 -19.74
N ILE A 322 -7.98 4.61 -19.08
CA ILE A 322 -7.61 4.07 -17.76
C ILE A 322 -7.00 2.68 -17.96
N TYR A 323 -5.74 2.56 -17.57
CA TYR A 323 -4.98 1.31 -17.66
C TYR A 323 -5.21 0.49 -16.41
N GLY A 324 -5.97 -0.59 -16.56
CA GLY A 324 -6.38 -1.47 -15.47
C GLY A 324 -5.51 -2.72 -15.38
N HIS A 325 -5.01 -3.03 -14.18
CA HIS A 325 -4.28 -4.25 -13.90
C HIS A 325 -4.85 -4.95 -12.67
N PHE A 326 -4.89 -6.28 -12.72
CA PHE A 326 -5.19 -7.12 -11.57
C PHE A 326 -3.88 -7.56 -10.94
N THR A 327 -3.71 -7.30 -9.64
CA THR A 327 -2.42 -7.49 -8.97
C THR A 327 -2.55 -8.27 -7.68
N ASN A 328 -1.44 -8.91 -7.30
CA ASN A 328 -1.17 -9.30 -5.94
C ASN A 328 0.16 -8.65 -5.54
N ALA A 329 0.10 -7.60 -4.72
CA ALA A 329 1.29 -6.86 -4.31
C ALA A 329 2.25 -7.72 -3.47
N THR A 330 1.82 -8.86 -2.92
CA THR A 330 2.70 -9.78 -2.20
C THR A 330 3.45 -10.73 -3.13
N ASP A 331 3.06 -10.85 -4.41
CA ASP A 331 3.76 -11.64 -5.43
C ASP A 331 4.75 -10.76 -6.20
N THR A 332 6.04 -10.95 -5.91
CA THR A 332 7.13 -10.18 -6.53
C THR A 332 7.22 -10.38 -8.04
N ASN A 333 6.95 -11.59 -8.55
CA ASN A 333 7.06 -11.88 -9.98
C ASN A 333 5.92 -11.22 -10.75
N LEU A 334 4.68 -11.39 -10.27
CA LEU A 334 3.51 -10.78 -10.88
C LEU A 334 3.63 -9.25 -10.90
N LEU A 335 4.09 -8.65 -9.79
CA LEU A 335 4.24 -7.21 -9.72
C LEU A 335 5.38 -6.70 -10.61
N LYS A 336 6.50 -7.43 -10.71
CA LYS A 336 7.59 -7.10 -11.63
C LYS A 336 7.10 -7.05 -13.09
N ILE A 337 6.30 -8.04 -13.51
CA ILE A 337 5.71 -8.08 -14.86
C ILE A 337 4.74 -6.91 -15.07
N THR A 338 3.86 -6.68 -14.09
CA THR A 338 2.88 -5.58 -14.15
C THR A 338 3.58 -4.24 -14.28
N MET A 339 4.65 -4.02 -13.52
CA MET A 339 5.41 -2.77 -13.56
C MET A 339 6.22 -2.59 -14.83
N GLY A 340 6.71 -3.67 -15.44
CA GLY A 340 7.27 -3.61 -16.80
C GLY A 340 6.24 -3.08 -17.80
N SER A 341 4.99 -3.57 -17.74
CA SER A 341 3.91 -3.10 -18.61
C SER A 341 3.58 -1.61 -18.37
N VAL A 342 3.57 -1.18 -17.10
CA VAL A 342 3.39 0.23 -16.73
C VAL A 342 4.52 1.12 -17.29
N GLN A 343 5.76 0.63 -17.25
CA GLN A 343 6.92 1.35 -17.78
C GLN A 343 6.82 1.52 -19.29
N ASP A 344 6.54 0.45 -20.02
CA ASP A 344 6.38 0.50 -21.48
C ASP A 344 5.32 1.51 -21.89
N MET A 345 4.19 1.54 -21.18
CA MET A 345 3.12 2.50 -21.39
C MET A 345 3.57 3.95 -21.15
N ILE A 346 4.30 4.23 -20.06
CA ILE A 346 4.83 5.55 -19.76
C ILE A 346 5.81 6.01 -20.84
N ILE A 347 6.73 5.12 -21.25
CA ILE A 347 7.72 5.41 -22.30
C ILE A 347 7.02 5.71 -23.63
N GLN A 348 6.06 4.89 -24.05
CA GLN A 348 5.30 5.12 -25.28
C GLN A 348 4.55 6.44 -25.27
N ARG A 349 3.97 6.83 -24.12
CA ARG A 349 3.27 8.12 -23.96
C ARG A 349 4.24 9.30 -24.06
N ASN A 350 5.40 9.21 -23.41
CA ASN A 350 6.42 10.24 -23.47
C ASN A 350 6.99 10.39 -24.89
N LEU A 351 7.22 9.28 -25.60
CA LEU A 351 7.66 9.31 -27.01
C LEU A 351 6.62 9.98 -27.93
N LYS A 352 5.32 9.68 -27.76
CA LYS A 352 4.25 10.34 -28.52
C LYS A 352 4.19 11.85 -28.28
N GLN A 353 4.48 12.31 -27.06
CA GLN A 353 4.54 13.74 -26.74
C GLN A 353 5.79 14.45 -27.29
N LEU A 354 6.84 13.71 -27.69
CA LEU A 354 8.04 14.28 -28.32
C LEU A 354 7.94 14.36 -29.86
N ILE A 355 7.00 13.62 -30.45
CA ILE A 355 6.81 13.53 -31.91
C ILE A 355 5.74 14.52 -32.40
N LEU A 356 4.89 15.01 -31.49
CA LEU A 356 3.90 16.08 -31.70
C LEU A 356 4.43 17.39 -31.08
#